data_AF-A0A4Z0ZTB3-F1
#
_entry.id   AF-A0A4Z0ZTB3-F1
#
_cell.length_a   1.000
_cell.length_b   1.000
_cell.length_c   1.000
_cell.angle_alpha   90.00
_cell.angle_beta   90.00
_cell.angle_gamma   90.00
#
_symmetry.space_group_name_H-M   'P 1'
#
loop_
_entity.id
_entity.type
_entity.pdbx_description
1 polymer ?
#
loop_
_entity_poly.entity_id
_entity_poly.type
_entity_poly.pdbx_seq_one_letter_code
_entity_poly.pdbx_strand_id
1 'polypeptide(L)'
;MKQSSILFFCLLFLISCFESGKDLQKKQEEKQTWILTTLYWQRNFGNCIKTDTNANSRTCSRRPLGVCNHNQLIVTQAEVNLNFAEANALLSRTPDCQESIIQSGILTLSATSNASSENLKSRYLFQVTESCEGSGFVPTANVRLANFSEIQWLESARGKIAKAANAITANGFLPQANRDKANNCLRLEYLDWEKDLAKENVENKVLLEIALP
;
A
#
# COMPACT_ATOMS: atom_id res chain seq x y z
N MET A 1 48.39 7.12 -56.07
CA MET A 1 47.32 6.26 -55.51
C MET A 1 47.39 6.04 -53.99
N LYS A 2 48.56 6.08 -53.31
CA LYS A 2 48.63 5.83 -51.85
C LYS A 2 48.11 6.96 -50.93
N GLN A 3 48.13 8.23 -51.37
CA GLN A 3 47.64 9.35 -50.53
C GLN A 3 46.11 9.48 -50.48
N SER A 4 45.41 9.05 -51.53
CA SER A 4 43.94 9.18 -51.61
C SER A 4 43.23 8.17 -50.69
N SER A 5 43.82 6.99 -50.48
CA SER A 5 43.29 5.96 -49.58
C SER A 5 43.40 6.31 -48.09
N ILE A 6 44.42 7.10 -47.70
CA ILE A 6 44.60 7.55 -46.31
C ILE A 6 43.57 8.63 -45.96
N LEU A 7 43.29 9.54 -46.90
CA LEU A 7 42.31 10.60 -46.73
C LEU A 7 40.88 10.06 -46.56
N PHE A 8 40.55 8.97 -47.26
CA PHE A 8 39.24 8.32 -47.15
C PHE A 8 39.06 7.61 -45.80
N PHE A 9 40.12 6.99 -45.27
CA PHE A 9 40.10 6.40 -43.92
C PHE A 9 39.99 7.46 -42.82
N CYS A 10 40.67 8.61 -42.95
CA CYS A 10 40.52 9.72 -42.01
C CYS A 10 39.13 10.37 -42.07
N LEU A 11 38.50 10.46 -43.26
CA LEU A 11 37.13 10.97 -43.38
C LEU A 11 36.09 10.03 -42.75
N LEU A 12 36.26 8.72 -42.88
CA LEU A 12 35.36 7.73 -42.28
C LEU A 12 35.44 7.72 -40.74
N PHE A 13 36.61 8.02 -40.16
CA PHE A 13 36.77 8.15 -38.71
C PHE A 13 36.17 9.45 -38.13
N LEU A 14 35.99 10.50 -38.93
CA LEU A 14 35.39 11.76 -38.47
C LEU A 14 33.85 11.70 -38.38
N ILE A 15 33.21 10.77 -39.11
CA ILE A 15 31.75 10.62 -39.10
C ILE A 15 31.27 9.87 -37.84
N SER A 16 32.13 9.07 -37.20
CA SER A 16 31.79 8.32 -35.97
C SER A 16 31.90 9.13 -34.66
N CYS A 17 32.35 10.39 -34.71
CA CYS A 17 32.62 11.20 -33.50
C CYS A 17 31.61 12.33 -33.24
N PHE A 18 30.53 12.44 -34.01
CA PHE A 18 29.49 13.45 -33.80
C PHE A 18 28.21 12.82 -33.24
N GLU A 19 28.29 12.19 -32.08
CA GLU A 19 27.10 11.99 -31.27
C GLU A 19 26.82 13.32 -30.56
N SER A 20 25.73 14.00 -30.93
CA SER A 20 25.46 15.32 -30.38
C SER A 20 25.19 15.20 -28.87
N GLY A 21 25.60 16.19 -28.08
CA GLY A 21 25.39 16.17 -26.62
C GLY A 21 23.92 15.98 -26.23
N LYS A 22 22.97 16.37 -27.09
CA LYS A 22 21.53 16.15 -26.91
C LYS A 22 21.13 14.69 -27.09
N ASP A 23 21.77 13.96 -27.99
CA ASP A 23 21.49 12.54 -28.22
C ASP A 23 22.03 11.67 -27.09
N LEU A 24 23.21 12.02 -26.56
CA LEU A 24 23.78 11.44 -25.34
C LEU A 24 22.87 11.69 -24.13
N GLN A 25 22.38 12.92 -23.96
CA GLN A 25 21.47 13.27 -22.88
C GLN A 25 20.14 12.50 -22.98
N LYS A 26 19.52 12.45 -24.16
CA LYS A 26 18.28 11.69 -24.38
C LYS A 26 18.46 10.20 -24.09
N LYS A 27 19.57 9.59 -24.53
CA LYS A 27 19.89 8.19 -24.20
C LYS A 27 20.09 7.96 -22.71
N GLN A 28 20.66 8.93 -21.99
CA GLN A 28 20.80 8.86 -20.53
C GLN A 28 19.43 8.96 -19.83
N GLU A 29 18.56 9.87 -20.25
CA GLU A 29 17.20 10.03 -19.73
C GLU A 29 16.34 8.78 -19.99
N GLU A 30 16.42 8.20 -21.19
CA GLU A 30 15.74 6.95 -21.54
C GLU A 30 16.24 5.78 -20.67
N LYS A 31 17.55 5.66 -20.47
CA LYS A 31 18.14 4.64 -19.58
C LYS A 31 17.69 4.83 -18.13
N GLN A 32 17.71 6.06 -17.62
CA GLN A 32 17.23 6.36 -16.27
C GLN A 32 15.75 6.01 -16.12
N THR A 33 14.92 6.39 -17.10
CA THR A 33 13.48 6.09 -17.12
C THR A 33 13.23 4.58 -17.14
N TRP A 34 13.98 3.84 -17.96
CA TRP A 34 13.89 2.38 -18.02
C TRP A 34 14.29 1.71 -16.70
N ILE A 35 15.38 2.16 -16.07
CA ILE A 35 15.82 1.68 -14.75
C ILE A 35 14.74 1.94 -13.70
N LEU A 36 14.19 3.16 -13.65
CA LEU A 36 13.14 3.52 -12.70
C LEU A 36 11.87 2.70 -12.91
N THR A 37 11.47 2.48 -14.16
CA THR A 37 10.30 1.67 -14.52
C THR A 37 10.51 0.21 -14.12
N THR A 38 11.70 -0.34 -14.35
CA THR A 38 12.04 -1.71 -13.97
C THR A 38 12.05 -1.88 -12.45
N LEU A 39 12.63 -0.92 -11.72
CA LEU A 39 12.61 -0.91 -10.26
C LEU A 39 11.19 -0.79 -9.71
N TYR A 40 10.34 0.03 -10.32
CA TYR A 40 8.93 0.16 -9.96
C TYR A 40 8.20 -1.17 -10.15
N TRP A 41 8.39 -1.82 -11.30
CA TRP A 41 7.82 -3.14 -11.57
C TRP A 41 8.27 -4.18 -10.55
N GLN A 42 9.58 -4.27 -10.31
CA GLN A 42 10.16 -5.20 -9.35
C GLN A 42 9.61 -4.97 -7.93
N ARG A 43 9.44 -3.71 -7.52
CA ARG A 43 8.89 -3.37 -6.21
C ARG A 43 7.41 -3.72 -6.05
N ASN A 44 6.64 -3.70 -7.14
CA ASN A 44 5.21 -4.01 -7.16
C ASN A 44 4.91 -5.48 -7.49
N PHE A 45 5.95 -6.30 -7.71
CA PHE A 45 5.80 -7.72 -7.98
C PHE A 45 5.65 -8.56 -6.71
N GLY A 46 4.89 -9.64 -6.80
CA GLY A 46 4.77 -10.65 -5.76
C GLY A 46 3.74 -10.38 -4.67
N ASN A 47 3.69 -11.29 -3.72
CA ASN A 47 2.83 -11.31 -2.55
C ASN A 47 3.68 -11.57 -1.30
N CYS A 48 3.11 -11.38 -0.13
CA CYS A 48 3.85 -11.41 1.13
C CYS A 48 3.28 -12.44 2.09
N ILE A 49 4.12 -13.41 2.46
CA ILE A 49 3.87 -14.34 3.55
C ILE A 49 4.53 -13.79 4.82
N LYS A 50 3.74 -13.64 5.87
CA LYS A 50 4.17 -13.25 7.22
C LYS A 50 4.00 -14.45 8.15
N THR A 51 5.09 -14.88 8.78
CA THR A 51 5.12 -15.98 9.75
C THR A 51 5.37 -15.41 11.14
N ASP A 52 4.51 -15.76 12.09
CA ASP A 52 4.71 -15.50 13.51
C ASP A 52 5.39 -16.71 14.16
N THR A 53 6.65 -16.56 14.57
CA THR A 53 7.44 -17.66 15.16
C THR A 53 6.95 -18.05 16.54
N ASN A 54 6.29 -17.15 17.27
CA ASN A 54 5.77 -17.43 18.61
C ASN A 54 4.44 -18.18 18.55
N ALA A 55 3.53 -17.73 17.68
CA ALA A 55 2.22 -18.36 17.50
C ALA A 55 2.24 -19.55 16.52
N ASN A 56 3.38 -19.78 15.85
CA ASN A 56 3.54 -20.74 14.76
C ASN A 56 2.42 -20.62 13.70
N SER A 57 2.05 -19.38 13.37
CA SER A 57 1.00 -19.08 12.40
C SER A 57 1.58 -18.42 11.16
N ARG A 58 0.95 -18.67 10.01
CA ARG A 58 1.35 -18.10 8.72
C ARG A 58 0.16 -17.40 8.10
N THR A 59 0.42 -16.20 7.60
CA THR A 59 -0.57 -15.38 6.89
C THR A 59 0.00 -14.96 5.55
N CYS A 60 -0.87 -14.76 4.55
CA CYS A 60 -0.48 -14.23 3.26
C CYS A 60 -1.32 -13.00 2.89
N SER A 61 -0.68 -12.01 2.27
CA SER A 61 -1.32 -10.77 1.80
C SER A 61 -0.79 -10.38 0.43
N ARG A 62 -1.56 -9.59 -0.32
CA ARG A 62 -1.14 -9.08 -1.64
C ARG A 62 -0.22 -7.86 -1.58
N ARG A 63 0.67 -7.84 -0.58
CA ARG A 63 1.70 -6.81 -0.45
C ARG A 63 2.92 -7.22 -1.29
N PRO A 64 3.45 -6.33 -2.13
CA PRO A 64 4.49 -6.69 -3.08
C PRO A 64 5.88 -6.69 -2.43
N LEU A 65 6.88 -7.13 -3.18
CA LEU A 65 8.28 -7.27 -2.77
C LEU A 65 8.83 -6.02 -2.07
N GLY A 66 8.56 -4.83 -2.60
CA GLY A 66 9.06 -3.57 -2.03
C GLY A 66 8.54 -3.29 -0.61
N VAL A 67 7.45 -3.95 -0.22
CA VAL A 67 6.75 -3.75 1.05
C VAL A 67 6.88 -4.98 1.94
N CYS A 68 7.16 -6.19 1.42
CA CYS A 68 7.21 -7.43 2.19
C CYS A 68 8.42 -7.54 3.13
N ASN A 69 8.37 -6.82 4.26
CA ASN A 69 9.40 -6.80 5.28
C ASN A 69 8.82 -6.29 6.62
N HIS A 70 9.67 -6.24 7.64
CA HIS A 70 9.31 -5.82 9.00
C HIS A 70 8.74 -4.42 9.11
N ASN A 71 9.00 -3.53 8.14
CA ASN A 71 8.45 -2.17 8.18
C ASN A 71 6.93 -2.16 8.10
N GLN A 72 6.28 -3.23 7.60
CA GLN A 72 4.82 -3.37 7.66
C GLN A 72 4.26 -3.36 9.08
N LEU A 73 5.06 -3.72 10.08
CA LEU A 73 4.64 -3.82 11.47
C LEU A 73 5.08 -2.62 12.30
N ILE A 74 5.89 -1.73 11.72
CA ILE A 74 6.47 -0.59 12.41
C ILE A 74 5.70 0.65 11.98
N VAL A 75 5.06 1.30 12.95
CA VAL A 75 4.38 2.57 12.75
C VAL A 75 5.33 3.68 13.19
N THR A 76 5.65 4.58 12.27
CA THR A 76 6.50 5.75 12.53
C THR A 76 5.68 6.91 13.11
N GLN A 77 6.36 7.83 13.81
CA GLN A 77 5.71 9.06 14.29
C GLN A 77 5.15 9.91 13.14
N ALA A 78 5.80 9.88 11.97
CA ALA A 78 5.33 10.59 10.79
C ALA A 78 3.99 10.03 10.28
N GLU A 79 3.83 8.71 10.26
CA GLU A 79 2.56 8.06 9.90
C GLU A 79 1.46 8.39 10.91
N VAL A 80 1.76 8.37 12.22
CA VAL A 80 0.80 8.79 13.25
C VAL A 80 0.34 10.22 13.02
N ASN A 81 1.28 11.14 12.81
CA ASN A 81 0.99 12.55 12.56
C ASN A 81 0.16 12.74 11.29
N LEU A 82 0.46 11.99 10.23
CA LEU A 82 -0.31 12.00 8.99
C LEU A 82 -1.76 11.54 9.23
N ASN A 83 -1.95 10.42 9.94
CA ASN A 83 -3.29 9.92 10.25
C ASN A 83 -4.09 10.94 11.08
N PHE A 84 -3.46 11.63 12.04
CA PHE A 84 -4.11 12.70 12.79
C PHE A 84 -4.45 13.92 11.94
N ALA A 85 -3.53 14.34 11.07
CA ALA A 85 -3.78 15.46 10.17
C ALA A 85 -4.96 15.17 9.22
N GLU A 86 -5.00 13.96 8.64
CA GLU A 86 -6.10 13.53 7.77
C GLU A 86 -7.44 13.45 8.52
N ALA A 87 -7.44 12.88 9.73
CA ALA A 87 -8.65 12.81 10.56
C ALA A 87 -9.18 14.20 10.93
N ASN A 88 -8.30 15.13 11.32
CA ASN A 88 -8.68 16.52 11.63
C ASN A 88 -9.18 17.27 10.40
N ALA A 89 -8.55 17.08 9.25
CA ALA A 89 -8.99 17.68 7.99
C ALA A 89 -10.38 17.17 7.59
N LEU A 90 -10.64 15.88 7.79
CA LEU A 90 -11.94 15.27 7.52
C LEU A 90 -13.02 15.79 8.49
N LEU A 91 -12.72 15.84 9.79
CA LEU A 91 -13.63 16.41 10.80
C LEU A 91 -14.00 17.87 10.51
N SER A 92 -13.03 18.67 10.04
CA SER A 92 -13.23 20.08 9.71
C SER A 92 -14.17 20.28 8.52
N ARG A 93 -14.20 19.33 7.57
CA ARG A 93 -15.11 19.37 6.42
C ARG A 93 -16.48 18.79 6.74
N THR A 94 -16.51 17.66 7.47
CA THR A 94 -17.73 16.93 7.80
C THR A 94 -17.76 16.56 9.29
N PRO A 95 -18.38 17.41 10.14
CA PRO A 95 -18.48 17.18 11.58
C PRO A 95 -19.21 15.89 11.97
N ASP A 96 -20.13 15.41 11.12
CA ASP A 96 -20.86 14.16 11.32
C ASP A 96 -19.93 12.92 11.41
N CYS A 97 -18.68 13.04 10.94
CA CYS A 97 -17.67 11.99 11.03
C CYS A 97 -17.01 11.85 12.42
N GLN A 98 -17.31 12.73 13.39
CA GLN A 98 -16.65 12.74 14.70
C GLN A 98 -16.68 11.37 15.40
N GLU A 99 -17.86 10.74 15.50
CA GLU A 99 -17.99 9.43 16.16
C GLU A 99 -17.21 8.35 15.41
N SER A 100 -17.23 8.40 14.06
CA SER A 100 -16.49 7.46 13.23
C SER A 100 -14.98 7.60 13.40
N ILE A 101 -14.47 8.82 13.59
CA ILE A 101 -13.05 9.07 13.91
C ILE A 101 -12.70 8.49 15.29
N ILE A 102 -13.54 8.68 16.30
CA ILE A 102 -13.29 8.16 17.64
C ILE A 102 -13.21 6.62 17.61
N GLN A 103 -14.15 5.96 16.94
CA GLN A 103 -14.21 4.49 16.84
C GLN A 103 -13.20 3.89 15.85
N SER A 104 -12.56 4.70 15.01
CA SER A 104 -11.58 4.23 14.01
C SER A 104 -10.25 3.73 14.61
N GLY A 105 -10.01 4.02 15.88
CA GLY A 105 -8.74 3.74 16.56
C GLY A 105 -7.59 4.68 16.17
N ILE A 106 -7.82 5.64 15.26
CA ILE A 106 -6.79 6.61 14.86
C ILE A 106 -6.26 7.36 16.07
N LEU A 107 -7.15 7.86 16.94
CA LEU A 107 -6.81 8.63 18.14
C LEU A 107 -5.96 7.88 19.17
N THR A 108 -5.92 6.54 19.07
CA THR A 108 -5.12 5.66 19.94
C THR A 108 -3.83 5.16 19.27
N LEU A 109 -3.55 5.55 18.02
CA LEU A 109 -2.33 5.15 17.34
C LEU A 109 -1.11 5.79 18.01
N SER A 110 -0.08 4.98 18.23
CA SER A 110 1.21 5.40 18.75
C SER A 110 2.34 4.86 17.88
N ALA A 111 3.43 5.61 17.79
CA ALA A 111 4.63 5.12 17.11
C ALA A 111 5.18 3.86 17.82
N THR A 112 5.68 2.92 17.04
CA THR A 112 6.32 1.72 17.55
C THR A 112 7.63 2.10 18.23
N SER A 113 7.79 1.74 19.51
CA SER A 113 9.04 1.98 20.24
C SER A 113 10.20 1.14 19.69
N ASN A 114 11.44 1.54 19.95
CA ASN A 114 12.63 0.78 19.53
C ASN A 114 12.61 -0.66 20.09
N ALA A 115 12.31 -0.82 21.38
CA ALA A 115 12.21 -2.13 22.02
C ALA A 115 11.11 -3.00 21.39
N SER A 116 9.96 -2.41 21.06
CA SER A 116 8.88 -3.10 20.35
C SER A 116 9.30 -3.49 18.93
N SER A 117 10.00 -2.62 18.20
CA SER A 117 10.51 -2.91 16.86
C SER A 117 11.49 -4.08 16.85
N GLU A 118 12.41 -4.16 17.81
CA GLU A 118 13.32 -5.30 17.94
C GLU A 118 12.58 -6.61 18.22
N ASN A 119 11.59 -6.58 19.11
CA ASN A 119 10.73 -7.73 19.38
C ASN A 119 9.94 -8.18 18.13
N LEU A 120 9.37 -7.23 17.37
CA LEU A 120 8.67 -7.54 16.12
C LEU A 120 9.62 -8.17 15.09
N LYS A 121 10.87 -7.70 15.01
CA LYS A 121 11.87 -8.24 14.10
C LYS A 121 12.31 -9.66 14.45
N SER A 122 12.37 -10.02 15.74
CA SER A 122 12.70 -11.37 16.17
C SER A 122 11.52 -12.34 16.08
N ARG A 123 10.29 -11.85 16.26
CA ARG A 123 9.07 -12.66 16.21
C ARG A 123 8.57 -12.96 14.80
N TYR A 124 8.71 -12.01 13.87
CA TYR A 124 8.10 -12.14 12.55
C TYR A 124 9.12 -12.40 11.45
N LEU A 125 8.81 -13.35 10.58
CA LEU A 125 9.57 -13.63 9.36
C LEU A 125 8.72 -13.27 8.14
N PHE A 126 9.37 -12.70 7.13
CA PHE A 126 8.72 -12.28 5.89
C PHE A 126 9.32 -13.05 4.71
N GLN A 127 8.44 -13.58 3.87
CA GLN A 127 8.82 -14.29 2.66
C GLN A 127 7.98 -13.77 1.50
N VAL A 128 8.65 -13.43 0.40
CA VAL A 128 8.00 -13.03 -0.84
C VAL A 128 7.64 -14.30 -1.62
N THR A 129 6.44 -14.31 -2.18
CA THR A 129 5.95 -15.39 -3.03
C THR A 129 5.31 -14.85 -4.31
N GLU A 130 5.22 -15.66 -5.36
CA GLU A 130 4.57 -15.26 -6.61
C GLU A 130 3.07 -15.02 -6.42
N SER A 131 2.37 -15.93 -5.73
CA SER A 131 0.96 -15.82 -5.38
C SER A 131 0.65 -16.43 -4.01
N CYS A 132 -0.33 -15.86 -3.30
CA CYS A 132 -0.83 -16.45 -2.06
C CYS A 132 -1.49 -17.81 -2.34
N GLU A 133 -2.30 -17.87 -3.41
CA GLU A 133 -3.04 -19.04 -3.85
C GLU A 133 -2.09 -20.18 -4.24
N GLY A 134 -1.02 -19.89 -5.01
CA GLY A 134 0.02 -20.87 -5.34
C GLY A 134 0.86 -21.34 -4.14
N SER A 135 0.83 -20.58 -3.04
CA SER A 135 1.47 -20.95 -1.77
C SER A 135 0.53 -21.70 -0.82
N GLY A 136 -0.66 -22.09 -1.29
CA GLY A 136 -1.65 -22.84 -0.53
C GLY A 136 -2.65 -22.00 0.27
N PHE A 137 -2.58 -20.67 0.19
CA PHE A 137 -3.53 -19.78 0.86
C PHE A 137 -4.74 -19.52 -0.04
N VAL A 138 -5.73 -20.39 0.05
CA VAL A 138 -6.95 -20.31 -0.79
C VAL A 138 -8.12 -19.74 0.03
N PRO A 139 -8.68 -18.58 -0.36
CA PRO A 139 -9.88 -18.05 0.27
C PRO A 139 -11.08 -18.99 0.16
N THR A 140 -11.98 -18.92 1.14
CA THR A 140 -13.27 -19.60 1.08
C THR A 140 -14.18 -18.98 0.00
N ALA A 141 -15.24 -19.69 -0.37
CA ALA A 141 -16.19 -19.21 -1.37
C ALA A 141 -16.76 -17.83 -0.98
N ASN A 142 -16.82 -16.91 -1.95
CA ASN A 142 -17.23 -15.51 -1.78
C ASN A 142 -16.33 -14.63 -0.90
N VAL A 143 -15.11 -15.09 -0.59
CA VAL A 143 -14.08 -14.30 0.08
C VAL A 143 -12.93 -14.07 -0.90
N ARG A 144 -12.39 -12.86 -0.93
CA ARG A 144 -11.20 -12.51 -1.74
C ARG A 144 -10.17 -11.77 -0.90
N LEU A 145 -8.91 -11.85 -1.33
CA LEU A 145 -7.87 -10.95 -0.83
C LEU A 145 -8.00 -9.57 -1.47
N ALA A 146 -7.84 -8.53 -0.66
CA ALA A 146 -7.66 -7.16 -1.12
C ALA A 146 -6.40 -7.08 -1.99
N ASN A 147 -6.47 -6.34 -3.10
CA ASN A 147 -5.28 -5.97 -3.87
C ASN A 147 -4.45 -4.91 -3.12
N PHE A 148 -3.25 -4.60 -3.61
CA PHE A 148 -2.36 -3.70 -2.88
C PHE A 148 -2.91 -2.28 -2.70
N SER A 149 -3.57 -1.70 -3.70
CA SER A 149 -4.15 -0.36 -3.58
C SER A 149 -5.35 -0.33 -2.62
N GLU A 150 -6.16 -1.38 -2.61
CA GLU A 150 -7.23 -1.58 -1.63
C GLU A 150 -6.67 -1.70 -0.21
N ILE A 151 -5.56 -2.45 -0.01
CA ILE A 151 -4.88 -2.56 1.29
C ILE A 151 -4.42 -1.17 1.75
N GLN A 152 -3.69 -0.44 0.89
CA GLN A 152 -3.20 0.91 1.21
C GLN A 152 -4.36 1.84 1.61
N TRP A 153 -5.47 1.78 0.89
CA TRP A 153 -6.65 2.57 1.21
C TRP A 153 -7.30 2.13 2.52
N LEU A 154 -7.50 0.82 2.75
CA LEU A 154 -8.10 0.28 3.96
C LEU A 154 -7.27 0.54 5.23
N GLU A 155 -5.95 0.70 5.09
CA GLU A 155 -5.01 1.02 6.17
C GLU A 155 -4.81 2.53 6.39
N SER A 156 -5.22 3.36 5.44
CA SER A 156 -5.21 4.83 5.55
C SER A 156 -6.18 5.33 6.63
N ALA A 157 -6.05 6.61 7.02
CA ALA A 157 -7.00 7.24 7.95
C ALA A 157 -8.43 7.19 7.39
N ARG A 158 -8.60 7.51 6.10
CA ARG A 158 -9.89 7.47 5.42
C ARG A 158 -10.52 6.08 5.48
N GLY A 159 -9.76 5.03 5.17
CA GLY A 159 -10.25 3.65 5.22
C GLY A 159 -10.62 3.21 6.63
N LYS A 160 -9.81 3.56 7.64
CA LYS A 160 -10.12 3.28 9.06
C LYS A 160 -11.41 3.96 9.50
N ILE A 161 -11.61 5.23 9.16
CA ILE A 161 -12.83 5.99 9.48
C ILE A 161 -14.04 5.42 8.73
N ALA A 162 -13.91 5.04 7.46
CA ALA A 162 -15.00 4.43 6.67
C ALA A 162 -15.45 3.10 7.26
N LYS A 163 -14.51 2.25 7.69
CA LYS A 163 -14.82 0.98 8.37
C LYS A 163 -15.57 1.22 9.67
N ALA A 164 -15.11 2.17 10.48
CA ALA A 164 -15.78 2.54 11.72
C ALA A 164 -17.19 3.10 11.46
N ALA A 165 -17.35 3.97 10.46
CA ALA A 165 -18.65 4.52 10.08
C ALA A 165 -19.62 3.42 9.64
N ASN A 166 -19.19 2.49 8.79
CA ASN A 166 -19.99 1.33 8.40
C ASN A 166 -20.39 0.46 9.60
N ALA A 167 -19.45 0.19 10.51
CA ALA A 167 -19.72 -0.57 11.74
C ALA A 167 -20.73 0.15 12.66
N ILE A 168 -20.61 1.48 12.82
CA ILE A 168 -21.55 2.29 13.60
C ILE A 168 -22.94 2.26 12.97
N THR A 169 -23.04 2.50 11.65
CA THR A 169 -24.30 2.47 10.90
C THR A 169 -25.04 1.14 11.09
N ALA A 170 -24.33 0.02 11.03
CA ALA A 170 -24.91 -1.31 11.17
C ALA A 170 -25.23 -1.67 12.64
N ASN A 171 -24.75 -0.90 13.62
CA ASN A 171 -24.91 -1.21 15.03
C ASN A 171 -26.28 -0.77 15.58
N GLY A 172 -27.19 -1.73 15.69
CA GLY A 172 -28.53 -1.54 16.25
C GLY A 172 -28.57 -1.11 17.71
N PHE A 173 -27.50 -1.31 18.48
CA PHE A 173 -27.42 -0.93 19.90
C PHE A 173 -27.06 0.54 20.12
N LEU A 174 -26.50 1.22 19.13
CA LEU A 174 -26.16 2.65 19.23
C LEU A 174 -27.41 3.53 19.09
N PRO A 175 -27.39 4.78 19.60
CA PRO A 175 -28.48 5.72 19.35
C PRO A 175 -28.67 5.99 17.85
N GLN A 176 -29.92 6.19 17.40
CA GLN A 176 -30.24 6.48 15.99
C GLN A 176 -29.47 7.70 15.49
N ALA A 177 -29.34 8.76 16.29
CA ALA A 177 -28.58 9.96 15.93
C ALA A 177 -27.10 9.65 15.59
N ASN A 178 -26.48 8.69 16.27
CA ASN A 178 -25.09 8.30 15.99
C ASN A 178 -24.99 7.53 14.68
N ARG A 179 -25.96 6.64 14.40
CA ARG A 179 -26.07 5.94 13.12
C ARG A 179 -26.31 6.90 11.95
N ASP A 180 -27.19 7.88 12.14
CA ASP A 180 -27.50 8.87 11.11
C ASP A 180 -26.28 9.74 10.78
N LYS A 181 -25.51 10.14 11.79
CA LYS A 181 -24.23 10.85 11.61
C LYS A 181 -23.20 10.00 10.87
N ALA A 182 -23.03 8.72 11.24
CA ALA A 182 -22.13 7.82 10.53
C ALA A 182 -22.56 7.60 9.07
N ASN A 183 -23.86 7.47 8.81
CA ASN A 183 -24.42 7.41 7.47
C ASN A 183 -24.16 8.68 6.66
N ASN A 184 -24.34 9.86 7.27
CA ASN A 184 -24.02 11.13 6.63
C ASN A 184 -22.52 11.25 6.33
N CYS A 185 -21.66 10.83 7.26
CA CYS A 185 -20.22 10.80 7.06
C CYS A 185 -19.86 9.98 5.81
N LEU A 186 -20.36 8.75 5.72
CA LEU A 186 -20.17 7.89 4.54
C LEU A 186 -20.68 8.55 3.27
N ARG A 187 -21.90 9.12 3.30
CA ARG A 187 -22.53 9.72 2.13
C ARG A 187 -21.81 10.98 1.63
N LEU A 188 -21.28 11.81 2.53
CA LEU A 188 -20.72 13.11 2.19
C LEU A 188 -19.23 13.05 1.84
N GLU A 189 -18.45 12.21 2.53
CA GLU A 189 -16.99 12.19 2.36
C GLU A 189 -16.50 11.07 1.43
N TYR A 190 -17.28 10.00 1.20
CA TYR A 190 -16.77 8.78 0.57
C TYR A 190 -17.49 8.43 -0.74
N LEU A 191 -16.70 7.92 -1.68
CA LEU A 191 -17.17 7.39 -2.96
C LEU A 191 -17.90 6.05 -2.75
N ASP A 192 -18.74 5.65 -3.70
CA ASP A 192 -19.50 4.40 -3.61
C ASP A 192 -18.60 3.17 -3.45
N TRP A 193 -17.55 3.07 -4.27
CA TRP A 193 -16.58 1.97 -4.17
C TRP A 193 -15.81 1.97 -2.83
N GLU A 194 -15.55 3.14 -2.23
CA GLU A 194 -14.88 3.26 -0.93
C GLU A 194 -15.79 2.71 0.18
N LYS A 195 -17.07 3.07 0.13
CA LYS A 195 -18.09 2.59 1.08
C LYS A 195 -18.24 1.08 0.98
N ASP A 196 -18.33 0.56 -0.23
CA ASP A 196 -18.47 -0.88 -0.50
C ASP A 196 -17.23 -1.65 -0.05
N LEU A 197 -16.02 -1.18 -0.37
CA LEU A 197 -14.78 -1.82 0.05
C LEU A 197 -14.63 -1.85 1.57
N ALA A 198 -14.94 -0.75 2.26
CA ALA A 198 -14.90 -0.71 3.72
C ALA A 198 -15.95 -1.66 4.34
N LYS A 199 -17.16 -1.73 3.77
CA LYS A 199 -18.22 -2.63 4.22
C LYS A 199 -17.82 -4.09 4.01
N GLU A 200 -17.34 -4.46 2.82
CA GLU A 200 -16.89 -5.81 2.50
C GLU A 200 -15.73 -6.27 3.39
N ASN A 201 -14.85 -5.33 3.80
CA ASN A 201 -13.80 -5.64 4.76
C ASN A 201 -14.35 -5.90 6.17
N VAL A 202 -15.29 -5.08 6.66
CA VAL A 202 -15.96 -5.29 7.96
C VAL A 202 -16.73 -6.62 7.98
N GLU A 203 -17.34 -7.01 6.85
CA GLU A 203 -18.06 -8.26 6.68
C GLU A 203 -17.14 -9.48 6.42
N ASN A 204 -15.82 -9.31 6.45
CA ASN A 204 -14.82 -10.36 6.15
C ASN A 204 -14.94 -10.99 4.75
N LYS A 205 -15.55 -10.28 3.78
CA LYS A 205 -15.60 -10.69 2.37
C LYS A 205 -14.33 -10.30 1.62
N VAL A 206 -13.73 -9.18 2.02
CA VAL A 206 -12.45 -8.70 1.50
C VAL A 206 -11.42 -8.69 2.63
N LEU A 207 -10.43 -9.58 2.55
CA LEU A 207 -9.42 -9.76 3.58
C LEU A 207 -8.13 -9.04 3.22
N LEU A 208 -7.51 -8.38 4.22
CA LEU A 208 -6.16 -7.82 4.07
C LEU A 208 -5.10 -8.93 4.03
N GLU A 209 -5.35 -9.98 4.80
CA GLU A 209 -4.50 -11.15 4.90
C GLU A 209 -5.34 -12.40 5.19
N ILE A 210 -4.87 -13.54 4.69
CA ILE A 210 -5.48 -14.85 4.90
C ILE A 210 -4.55 -15.70 5.76
N ALA A 211 -5.09 -16.33 6.80
CA ALA A 211 -4.39 -17.31 7.60
C ALA A 211 -4.68 -18.72 7.07
N LEU A 212 -3.70 -19.62 7.19
CA LEU A 212 -4.01 -21.05 7.12
C LEU A 212 -4.65 -21.47 8.45
N PRO A 213 -5.68 -22.35 8.43
CA PRO A 213 -6.22 -22.98 9.63
C PRO A 213 -5.16 -23.72 10.43
#